data_AF-A0A529HUZ5-F1
#
_entry.id   AF-A0A529HUZ5-F1
#
_cell.length_a   1.000
_cell.length_b   1.000
_cell.length_c   1.000
_cell.angle_alpha   90.00
_cell.angle_beta   90.00
_cell.angle_gamma   90.00
#
_symmetry.space_group_name_H-M   'P 1'
#
loop_
_entity.id
_entity.type
_entity.pdbx_description
1 polymer ?
#
loop_
_entity_poly.entity_id
_entity_poly.type
_entity_poly.pdbx_seq_one_letter_code
_entity_poly.pdbx_strand_id
1 'polypeptide(L)' 'MATDIRSPRLAVLIDADNASAKIADGLFEEVAKIGEASVRRIYGDFSGTRSKGWADVLARHAIIPQQQFAYTTGKNASD' A
#
# COMPACT_ATOMS: atom_id res chain seq x y z
N MET A 1 14.50 -18.36 28.72
CA MET A 1 13.37 -18.01 27.82
C MET A 1 13.98 -17.53 26.52
N ALA A 2 13.82 -18.27 25.42
CA ALA A 2 14.22 -17.77 24.11
C ALA A 2 13.23 -16.66 23.74
N THR A 3 13.66 -15.41 23.83
CA THR A 3 13.00 -14.31 23.14
C THR A 3 13.08 -14.63 21.67
N ASP A 4 12.00 -15.17 21.16
CA ASP A 4 11.81 -15.44 19.76
C ASP A 4 11.99 -14.11 19.00
N ILE A 5 13.17 -13.95 18.39
CA ILE A 5 13.58 -12.74 17.66
C ILE A 5 12.88 -12.75 16.30
N ARG A 6 11.56 -12.92 16.28
CA ARG A 6 10.79 -12.73 15.04
C ARG A 6 10.79 -11.24 14.74
N SER A 7 11.31 -10.89 13.57
CA SER A 7 11.19 -9.53 13.02
C SER A 7 9.74 -9.05 13.19
N PRO A 8 9.52 -7.83 13.69
CA PRO A 8 8.18 -7.28 13.87
C PRO A 8 7.36 -7.43 12.59
N ARG A 9 6.17 -8.04 12.70
CA ARG A 9 5.26 -8.16 11.55
C ARG A 9 4.46 -6.88 11.43
N LEU A 10 4.60 -6.21 10.29
CA LEU A 10 3.99 -4.93 10.01
C LEU A 10 2.85 -5.10 9.01
N ALA A 11 1.83 -4.26 9.16
CA ALA A 11 0.78 -4.08 8.18
C ALA A 11 0.94 -2.71 7.53
N VAL A 12 1.08 -2.71 6.20
CA VAL A 12 1.19 -1.50 5.37
C VAL A 12 -0.12 -1.34 4.63
N LEU A 13 -0.85 -0.26 4.95
CA LEU A 13 -2.10 0.13 4.32
C LEU A 13 -1.88 1.48 3.65
N ILE A 14 -2.10 1.56 2.35
CA ILE A 14 -1.81 2.74 1.53
C ILE A 14 -3.13 3.25 0.93
N ASP A 15 -3.31 4.56 0.91
CA ASP A 15 -4.39 5.23 0.16
C ASP A 15 -3.82 5.69 -1.19
N ALA A 16 -4.26 5.09 -2.30
CA ALA A 16 -3.79 5.37 -3.65
C ALA A 16 -4.23 6.74 -4.19
N ASP A 17 -5.31 7.29 -3.64
CA ASP A 17 -5.87 8.57 -4.07
C ASP A 17 -5.12 9.75 -3.43
N ASN A 18 -4.60 9.53 -2.22
CA ASN A 18 -3.84 10.52 -1.44
C ASN A 18 -2.32 10.33 -1.50
N ALA A 19 -1.82 9.13 -1.83
CA ALA A 19 -0.39 8.86 -1.96
C ALA A 19 0.07 8.73 -3.41
N SER A 20 1.33 9.10 -3.67
CA SER A 20 1.96 8.88 -4.98
C SER A 20 2.70 7.54 -5.01
N ALA A 21 2.62 6.80 -6.11
CA ALA A 21 3.39 5.57 -6.30
C ALA A 21 4.92 5.78 -6.15
N LYS A 22 5.41 7.01 -6.38
CA LYS A 22 6.85 7.36 -6.27
C LYS A 22 7.44 7.17 -4.88
N ILE A 23 6.63 7.26 -3.82
CA ILE A 23 7.12 7.11 -2.45
C ILE A 23 7.14 5.65 -1.97
N ALA A 24 6.54 4.73 -2.74
CA ALA A 24 6.38 3.35 -2.30
C ALA A 24 7.70 2.61 -2.13
N ASP A 25 8.65 2.80 -3.06
CA ASP A 25 9.98 2.15 -2.96
C ASP A 25 10.66 2.51 -1.63
N GLY A 26 10.79 3.81 -1.33
CA GLY A 26 11.39 4.27 -0.07
C GLY A 26 10.58 3.87 1.17
N LEU A 27 9.25 3.83 1.08
CA LEU A 27 8.41 3.35 2.18
C LEU A 27 8.73 1.90 2.54
N PHE A 28 8.83 1.01 1.54
CA PHE A 28 9.13 -0.40 1.80
C PHE A 28 10.57 -0.63 2.24
N GLU A 29 11.53 0.21 1.82
CA GLU A 29 12.89 0.20 2.36
C GLU A 29 12.91 0.53 3.86
N GLU A 30 12.17 1.54 4.30
CA GLU A 30 12.07 1.88 5.73
C GLU A 30 11.33 0.79 6.52
N VAL A 31 10.26 0.24 5.96
CA VAL A 31 9.52 -0.87 6.58
C VAL A 31 10.42 -2.09 6.77
N ALA A 32 11.28 -2.41 5.78
CA ALA A 32 12.23 -3.51 5.85
C ALA A 32 13.31 -3.34 6.94
N LYS A 33 13.65 -2.09 7.30
CA LYS A 33 14.55 -1.79 8.43
C LYS A 33 13.91 -2.05 9.79
N ILE A 34 12.59 -1.89 9.88
CA ILE A 34 11.82 -2.06 11.12
C ILE A 34 11.41 -3.52 11.31
N GLY A 35 11.02 -4.20 10.22
CA GLY A 35 10.53 -5.57 10.27
C GLY A 35 10.02 -6.08 8.93
N GLU A 36 9.11 -7.04 8.97
CA GLU A 36 8.55 -7.66 7.76
C GLU A 36 7.12 -7.18 7.53
N ALA A 37 6.86 -6.57 6.36
CA ALA A 37 5.50 -6.26 5.93
C ALA A 37 4.74 -7.54 5.54
N SER A 38 4.05 -8.15 6.50
CA SER A 38 3.23 -9.34 6.27
C SER A 38 1.89 -9.01 5.59
N VAL A 39 1.39 -7.78 5.76
CA VAL A 39 0.20 -7.28 5.06
C VAL A 39 0.57 -6.05 4.26
N ARG A 40 0.23 -6.05 2.96
CA ARG A 40 0.48 -4.94 2.05
C ARG A 40 -0.76 -4.72 1.22
N ARG A 41 -1.52 -3.68 1.55
CA ARG A 41 -2.76 -3.35 0.85
C ARG A 41 -2.74 -1.90 0.44
N ILE A 42 -3.38 -1.64 -0.69
CA ILE A 42 -3.62 -0.29 -1.15
C ILE A 42 -5.08 -0.12 -1.52
N TYR A 43 -5.67 1.02 -1.20
CA TYR A 43 -7.07 1.32 -1.40
C TYR A 43 -7.22 2.48 -2.36
N GLY A 44 -8.12 2.37 -3.33
CA GLY A 44 -8.44 3.45 -4.26
C GLY A 44 -8.97 2.95 -5.58
N ASP A 45 -9.15 3.87 -6.53
CA ASP A 45 -9.67 3.55 -7.85
C ASP A 45 -8.56 3.20 -8.84
N PHE A 46 -8.38 1.91 -9.14
CA PHE A 46 -7.39 1.42 -10.11
C PHE A 46 -7.90 1.34 -11.56
N SER A 47 -9.14 1.77 -11.83
CA SER A 47 -9.73 1.74 -13.18
C SER A 47 -9.25 2.90 -14.08
N GLY A 48 -8.75 3.99 -13.47
CA GLY A 48 -8.30 5.19 -14.17
C GLY A 48 -6.83 5.19 -14.58
N THR A 49 -6.46 6.09 -15.52
CA THR A 49 -5.07 6.32 -15.94
C THR A 49 -4.13 6.78 -14.83
N ARG A 50 -4.69 7.36 -13.75
CA ARG A 50 -3.95 7.83 -12.57
C ARG A 50 -3.25 6.68 -11.83
N SER A 51 -3.78 5.47 -11.96
CA SER A 51 -3.31 4.25 -11.27
C SER A 51 -2.25 3.47 -12.05
N LYS A 52 -1.88 3.94 -13.26
CA LYS A 52 -0.77 3.38 -14.04
C LYS A 52 0.56 3.44 -13.30
N GLY A 53 0.80 4.49 -12.51
CA GLY A 53 2.02 4.60 -11.70
C GLY A 53 2.07 3.54 -10.59
N TRP A 54 0.91 3.13 -10.08
CA TRP A 54 0.82 2.09 -9.07
C TRP A 54 1.03 0.70 -9.68
N ALA A 55 0.54 0.41 -10.89
CA ALA A 55 0.60 -0.92 -11.49
C ALA A 55 1.98 -1.62 -11.42
N ASP A 56 3.06 -0.89 -11.73
CA ASP A 56 4.43 -1.40 -11.65
C ASP A 56 4.88 -1.65 -10.19
N VAL A 57 4.56 -0.71 -9.30
CA VAL A 57 4.86 -0.77 -7.86
C VAL A 57 4.11 -1.92 -7.17
N LEU A 58 2.85 -2.16 -7.52
CA LEU A 58 2.02 -3.22 -6.94
C LEU A 58 2.65 -4.58 -7.16
N ALA A 59 3.08 -4.85 -8.39
CA ALA A 59 3.75 -6.09 -8.74
C ALA A 59 5.11 -6.24 -8.05
N ARG A 60 5.92 -5.16 -8.03
CA ARG A 60 7.26 -5.17 -7.43
C ARG A 60 7.24 -5.46 -5.93
N HIS A 61 6.31 -4.85 -5.20
CA HIS A 61 6.25 -4.92 -3.74
C HIS A 61 5.21 -5.93 -3.22
N ALA A 62 4.61 -6.72 -4.11
CA ALA A 62 3.53 -7.66 -3.78
C ALA A 62 2.40 -6.99 -2.98
N ILE A 63 2.02 -5.77 -3.39
CA ILE A 63 0.93 -5.02 -2.77
C ILE A 63 -0.37 -5.50 -3.36
N ILE A 64 -1.34 -5.83 -2.51
CA ILE A 64 -2.65 -6.28 -2.94
C ILE A 64 -3.55 -5.05 -3.15
N PRO A 65 -3.96 -4.72 -4.39
CA PRO A 65 -4.90 -3.64 -4.61
C PRO A 65 -6.28 -4.00 -4.10
N GLN A 66 -6.91 -3.05 -3.42
CA GLN A 66 -8.30 -3.07 -2.99
C GLN A 66 -9.02 -2.00 -3.80
N GLN A 67 -9.69 -2.43 -4.87
CA GLN A 67 -10.47 -1.55 -5.72
C GLN A 67 -11.61 -0.95 -4.90
N GLN A 68 -11.56 0.36 -4.70
CA GLN A 68 -12.62 1.13 -4.09
C GLN A 68 -13.30 1.91 -5.21
N PHE A 69 -14.51 1.48 -5.58
CA PHE A 69 -15.31 2.25 -6.53
C PHE A 69 -15.67 3.58 -5.89
N ALA A 70 -15.32 4.69 -6.56
CA ALA A 70 -15.81 5.99 -6.16
C ALA A 70 -17.33 6.03 -6.36
N TYR A 71 -18.11 5.82 -5.29
CA TYR A 71 -19.57 5.83 -5.37
C TYR A 71 -20.16 7.22 -5.67
N THR A 72 -19.34 8.27 -5.67
CA THR A 72 -19.71 9.62 -6.09
C THR A 72 -18.50 10.40 -6.59
N THR A 73 -18.58 11.04 -7.76
CA THR A 73 -17.64 12.09 -8.18
C THR A 73 -17.78 13.28 -7.22
N GLY A 74 -16.83 13.48 -6.31
CA GLY A 74 -16.73 14.70 -5.50
C GLY A 74 -17.15 14.62 -4.03
N LYS A 75 -17.37 13.43 -3.44
CA LYS A 75 -17.40 13.28 -1.97
C LYS A 75 -16.38 12.22 -1.53
N ASN A 76 -15.55 12.62 -0.57
CA ASN A 76 -14.61 11.74 0.12
C ASN A 76 -15.39 10.53 0.67
N ALA A 77 -15.15 9.36 0.10
CA ALA A 77 -15.72 8.08 0.53
C ALA A 77 -14.66 7.26 1.29
N SER A 78 -13.75 7.95 1.99
CA SER A 78 -12.69 7.33 2.81
C SER A 78 -12.93 7.75 4.26
N ASP A 79 -13.63 6.89 5.01
CA ASP A 79 -13.57 6.83 6.48
C ASP A 79 -12.71 5.62 6.88
#